data_AF-A0A1H4Y4K6-F1
#
_entry.id   AF-A0A1H4Y4K6-F1
#
_cell.length_a   1.000
_cell.length_b   1.000
_cell.length_c   1.000
_cell.angle_alpha   90.00
_cell.angle_beta   90.00
_cell.angle_gamma   90.00
#
_symmetry.space_group_name_H-M   'P 1'
#
loop_
_entity.id
_entity.type
_entity.pdbx_description
1 polymer ?
#
loop_
_entity_poly.entity_id
_entity_poly.type
_entity_poly.pdbx_seq_one_letter_code
_entity_poly.pdbx_strand_id
1 'polypeptide(L)'
;MHNEIVALALKKIQENEGAHIKTKKAAECLSSLLFDEYGVTYGERSLRNVYNDQIKISKPEVLNALCNFLDFENYEDFLKKHDKEEDQKETNIEGKESKKKIKHVKVKPINKKRLVITALLYITTIIGFSVFSVNEQRWMAWKIDHYEEVNFNLKKYKLEHLEMYDAIKIENFKKIEAICDDIYFNEENEPKIWYRKVSKNKIELFTAPGLHPVNGKTLKPISTYMIDKYICK
;
A
#
# COMPACT_ATOMS: atom_id res chain seq x y z
N MET A 1 -2.33 18.98 11.60
CA MET A 1 -1.07 18.76 10.84
C MET A 1 -1.26 18.31 9.38
N HIS A 2 -1.49 17.03 9.01
CA HIS A 2 -1.62 16.68 7.56
C HIS A 2 -2.87 17.30 6.91
N ASN A 3 -4.00 17.27 7.62
CA ASN A 3 -5.22 17.95 7.21
C ASN A 3 -4.98 19.45 7.00
N GLU A 4 -4.25 20.08 7.92
CA GLU A 4 -3.97 21.51 7.92
C GLU A 4 -3.14 21.97 6.71
N ILE A 5 -2.13 21.19 6.32
CA ILE A 5 -1.38 21.42 5.07
C ILE A 5 -2.31 21.38 3.87
N VAL A 6 -3.17 20.35 3.80
CA VAL A 6 -4.12 20.22 2.70
C VAL A 6 -5.15 21.36 2.72
N ALA A 7 -5.60 21.79 3.90
CA ALA A 7 -6.52 22.91 4.05
C ALA A 7 -5.90 24.23 3.57
N LEU A 8 -4.65 24.49 3.94
CA LEU A 8 -3.89 25.67 3.47
C LEU A 8 -3.67 25.62 1.96
N ALA A 9 -3.30 24.46 1.41
CA ALA A 9 -3.08 24.28 -0.03
C ALA A 9 -4.37 24.50 -0.84
N LEU A 10 -5.50 23.94 -0.37
CA LEU A 10 -6.80 24.14 -1.00
C LEU A 10 -7.24 25.61 -0.93
N LYS A 11 -6.99 26.29 0.19
CA LYS A 11 -7.29 27.71 0.35
C LYS A 11 -6.47 28.58 -0.61
N LYS A 12 -5.16 28.32 -0.75
CA LYS A 12 -4.28 29.03 -1.70
C LYS A 12 -4.78 28.89 -3.15
N ILE A 13 -5.29 27.72 -3.53
CA ILE A 13 -5.91 27.52 -4.86
C ILE A 13 -7.22 28.29 -5.01
N GLN A 14 -8.09 28.25 -3.98
CA GLN A 14 -9.34 29.02 -4.00
C GLN A 14 -9.08 30.53 -4.10
N GLU A 15 -8.01 31.04 -3.50
CA GLU A 15 -7.62 32.44 -3.63
C GLU A 15 -7.11 32.77 -5.04
N ASN A 16 -6.33 31.88 -5.66
CA ASN A 16 -5.75 32.09 -6.99
C ASN A 16 -6.76 31.95 -8.15
N GLU A 17 -7.68 30.99 -8.09
CA GLU A 17 -8.65 30.76 -9.16
C GLU A 17 -10.01 31.48 -8.93
N GLY A 18 -10.23 32.02 -7.73
CA GLY A 18 -11.42 32.77 -7.34
C GLY A 18 -12.16 32.14 -6.15
N ALA A 19 -12.43 32.95 -5.11
CA ALA A 19 -12.87 32.52 -3.77
C ALA A 19 -14.18 31.68 -3.72
N HIS A 20 -14.92 31.58 -4.83
CA HIS A 20 -16.17 30.83 -4.92
C HIS A 20 -16.03 29.40 -5.45
N ILE A 21 -14.81 28.91 -5.66
CA ILE A 21 -14.59 27.55 -6.17
C ILE A 21 -14.88 26.51 -5.07
N LYS A 22 -15.76 25.56 -5.40
CA LYS A 22 -16.09 24.43 -4.52
C LYS A 22 -14.85 23.60 -4.22
N THR A 23 -14.74 23.09 -2.99
CA THR A 23 -13.62 22.26 -2.50
C THR A 23 -13.27 21.10 -3.45
N LYS A 24 -14.29 20.51 -4.10
CA LYS A 24 -14.09 19.49 -5.14
C LYS A 24 -13.19 19.98 -6.27
N LYS A 25 -13.55 21.10 -6.88
CA LYS A 25 -12.82 21.66 -8.02
C LYS A 25 -11.43 22.17 -7.59
N ALA A 26 -11.31 22.75 -6.39
CA ALA A 26 -10.00 23.11 -5.84
C ALA A 26 -9.08 21.88 -5.65
N ALA A 27 -9.63 20.75 -5.23
CA ALA A 27 -8.88 19.50 -5.10
C ALA A 27 -8.53 18.85 -6.45
N GLU A 28 -9.36 19.03 -7.49
CA GLU A 28 -9.01 18.65 -8.88
C GLU A 28 -7.81 19.47 -9.38
N CYS A 29 -7.85 20.80 -9.20
CA CYS A 29 -6.74 21.67 -9.59
C CYS A 29 -5.46 21.36 -8.81
N LEU A 30 -5.55 21.12 -7.49
CA LEU A 30 -4.41 20.71 -6.68
C LEU A 30 -3.82 19.38 -7.15
N SER A 31 -4.66 18.41 -7.47
CA SER A 31 -4.23 17.10 -7.98
C SER A 31 -3.48 17.23 -9.31
N SER A 32 -3.94 18.10 -10.21
CA SER A 32 -3.26 18.35 -11.49
C SER A 32 -1.93 19.09 -11.27
N LEU A 33 -1.90 20.12 -10.43
CA LEU A 33 -0.70 20.88 -10.11
C LEU A 33 0.40 19.99 -9.49
N LEU A 34 0.03 19.12 -8.54
CA LEU A 34 0.97 18.16 -7.95
C LEU A 34 1.61 17.23 -8.99
N PHE A 35 0.85 16.86 -10.02
CA PHE A 35 1.36 16.03 -11.11
C PHE A 35 2.24 16.84 -12.07
N ASP A 36 1.80 18.03 -12.48
CA ASP A 36 2.47 18.84 -13.50
C ASP A 36 3.77 19.48 -12.98
N GLU A 37 3.77 20.01 -11.76
CA GLU A 37 4.94 20.72 -11.20
C GLU A 37 5.89 19.80 -10.43
N TYR A 38 5.37 18.78 -9.74
CA TYR A 38 6.15 17.93 -8.84
C TYR A 38 6.24 16.47 -9.30
N GLY A 39 5.51 16.07 -10.35
CA GLY A 39 5.50 14.69 -10.85
C GLY A 39 4.84 13.69 -9.90
N VAL A 40 4.07 14.17 -8.91
CA VAL A 40 3.48 13.34 -7.86
C VAL A 40 2.00 13.11 -8.14
N THR A 41 1.62 11.84 -8.28
CA THR A 41 0.20 11.47 -8.43
C THR A 41 -0.49 11.41 -7.07
N TYR A 42 -1.44 12.32 -6.82
CA TYR A 42 -2.31 12.26 -5.64
C TYR A 42 -3.71 12.77 -5.97
N GLY A 43 -4.70 11.88 -5.97
CA GLY A 43 -6.02 12.17 -6.54
C GLY A 43 -6.89 13.11 -5.70
N GLU A 44 -7.79 13.83 -6.38
CA GLU A 44 -8.80 14.73 -5.78
C GLU A 44 -9.55 14.09 -4.60
N ARG A 45 -10.04 12.85 -4.77
CA ARG A 45 -10.78 12.16 -3.71
C ARG A 45 -9.92 11.95 -2.47
N SER A 46 -8.63 11.62 -2.65
CA SER A 46 -7.70 11.45 -1.55
C SER A 46 -7.42 12.77 -0.83
N LEU A 47 -7.25 13.88 -1.55
CA LEU A 47 -7.10 15.22 -0.97
C LEU A 47 -8.31 15.60 -0.12
N ARG A 48 -9.52 15.38 -0.64
CA ARG A 48 -10.75 15.65 0.11
C ARG A 48 -10.94 14.76 1.32
N ASN A 49 -10.54 13.49 1.23
CA ASN A 49 -10.58 12.56 2.35
C ASN A 49 -9.63 13.00 3.48
N VAL A 50 -8.44 13.52 3.14
CA VAL A 50 -7.51 14.09 4.13
C VAL A 50 -8.09 15.36 4.76
N TYR A 51 -8.74 16.21 3.96
CA TYR A 51 -9.38 17.45 4.41
C TYR A 51 -10.62 17.22 5.29
N ASN A 52 -11.49 16.27 4.95
CA ASN A 52 -12.74 16.01 5.67
C ASN A 52 -12.57 15.03 6.84
N ASP A 53 -11.86 13.91 6.62
CA ASP A 53 -11.87 12.76 7.53
C ASP A 53 -10.55 12.60 8.31
N GLN A 54 -9.70 13.64 8.31
CA GLN A 54 -8.39 13.68 9.00
C GLN A 54 -7.48 12.47 8.71
N ILE A 55 -7.60 11.88 7.51
CA ILE A 55 -6.81 10.73 7.10
C ILE A 55 -5.34 11.15 6.95
N LYS A 56 -4.42 10.30 7.43
CA LYS A 56 -2.98 10.53 7.28
C LYS A 56 -2.53 10.22 5.85
N ILE A 57 -1.87 11.19 5.23
CA ILE A 57 -1.09 10.96 4.00
C ILE A 57 0.08 10.00 4.32
N SER A 58 0.09 8.84 3.64
CA SER A 58 1.12 7.79 3.83
C SER A 58 2.39 8.04 3.00
N LYS A 59 2.28 8.80 1.90
CA LYS A 59 3.38 9.08 0.98
C LYS A 59 4.12 10.37 1.36
N PRO A 60 5.39 10.32 1.76
CA PRO A 60 6.15 11.51 2.14
C PRO A 60 6.42 12.45 0.96
N GLU A 61 6.50 11.94 -0.28
CA GLU A 61 6.68 12.80 -1.47
C GLU A 61 5.51 13.76 -1.66
N VAL A 62 4.29 13.30 -1.36
CA VAL A 62 3.07 14.13 -1.45
C VAL A 62 3.10 15.24 -0.39
N LEU A 63 3.54 14.94 0.83
CA LEU A 63 3.66 15.92 1.91
C LEU A 63 4.68 17.00 1.56
N ASN A 64 5.84 16.59 1.05
CA ASN A 64 6.87 17.54 0.63
C ASN A 64 6.42 18.38 -0.56
N ALA A 65 5.74 17.81 -1.54
CA ALA A 65 5.19 18.57 -2.67
C ALA A 65 4.14 19.61 -2.23
N LEU A 66 3.25 19.24 -1.30
CA LEU A 66 2.29 20.18 -0.72
C LEU A 66 2.97 21.29 0.10
N CYS A 67 4.00 20.96 0.88
CA CYS A 67 4.78 21.95 1.62
C CYS A 67 5.53 22.90 0.69
N ASN A 68 6.16 22.38 -0.38
CA ASN A 68 6.82 23.19 -1.39
C ASN A 68 5.84 24.14 -2.10
N PHE A 69 4.64 23.66 -2.42
CA PHE A 69 3.58 24.49 -3.00
C PHE A 69 3.15 25.63 -2.05
N LEU A 70 3.28 25.41 -0.75
CA LEU A 70 3.01 26.40 0.30
C LEU A 70 4.26 27.23 0.69
N ASP A 71 5.33 27.18 -0.11
CA ASP A 71 6.58 27.92 0.09
C ASP A 71 7.37 27.50 1.34
N PHE A 72 7.18 26.25 1.81
CA PHE A 72 8.00 25.61 2.84
C PHE A 72 9.04 24.69 2.21
N GLU A 73 10.21 24.54 2.84
CA GLU A 73 11.30 23.71 2.28
C GLU A 73 10.99 22.20 2.28
N ASN A 74 10.23 21.74 3.28
CA ASN A 74 9.77 20.36 3.44
C ASN A 74 8.77 20.26 4.60
N TYR A 75 8.24 19.05 4.83
CA TYR A 75 7.29 18.79 5.92
C TYR A 75 7.86 19.08 7.32
N GLU A 76 9.17 18.92 7.56
CA GLU A 76 9.77 19.23 8.86
C GLU A 76 9.87 20.74 9.13
N ASP A 77 10.13 21.55 8.10
CA ASP A 77 10.10 23.02 8.21
C ASP A 77 8.70 23.52 8.56
N PHE A 78 7.67 22.93 7.94
CA PHE A 78 6.27 23.20 8.27
C PHE A 78 5.98 22.91 9.76
N LEU A 79 6.41 21.76 10.28
CA LEU A 79 6.21 21.39 11.70
C LEU A 79 6.90 22.37 12.66
N LYS A 80 8.14 22.77 12.36
CA LYS A 80 8.90 23.72 13.21
C LYS A 80 8.29 25.12 13.30
N LYS A 81 7.55 25.53 12.27
CA LYS A 81 6.85 26.82 12.23
C LYS A 81 5.50 26.73 12.95
N HIS A 82 4.77 25.64 12.79
CA HIS A 82 3.49 25.44 13.47
C HIS A 82 3.61 25.10 14.98
N ASP A 83 4.69 24.44 15.42
CA ASP A 83 4.99 24.23 16.85
C ASP A 83 5.20 25.56 17.62
N LYS A 84 5.46 26.67 16.91
CA LYS A 84 5.62 28.01 17.53
C LYS A 84 4.32 28.82 17.59
N GLU A 85 3.27 28.42 16.86
CA GLU A 85 2.01 29.15 16.78
C GLU A 85 0.93 28.61 17.73
N GLU A 86 1.04 27.35 18.18
CA GLU A 86 0.09 26.75 19.14
C GLU A 86 0.24 27.32 20.58
N ASP A 87 1.36 27.97 20.93
CA ASP A 87 1.58 28.59 22.25
C ASP A 87 0.76 29.88 22.49
N GLN A 88 0.03 30.41 21.50
CA GLN A 88 -0.72 31.67 21.63
C GLN A 88 -2.24 31.58 21.53
N LYS A 89 -2.83 30.38 21.43
CA LYS A 89 -4.29 30.23 21.32
C LYS A 89 -4.83 29.12 22.22
N GLU A 90 -4.70 29.28 23.53
CA GLU A 90 -5.61 28.65 24.50
C GLU A 90 -5.43 29.26 25.90
N THR A 91 -6.02 30.43 26.14
CA THR A 91 -6.35 30.88 27.51
C THR A 91 -7.86 30.90 27.67
N ASN A 92 -8.38 29.87 28.33
CA ASN A 92 -9.33 29.93 29.46
C ASN A 92 -10.19 28.65 29.49
N ILE A 93 -9.91 27.75 30.43
CA ILE A 93 -10.85 27.23 31.45
C ILE A 93 -10.01 26.49 32.50
N GLU A 94 -10.22 26.86 33.76
CA GLU A 94 -9.55 26.33 34.95
C GLU A 94 -9.83 24.84 35.18
N GLY A 95 -8.81 24.10 35.63
CA GLY A 95 -8.97 22.68 35.95
C GLY A 95 -7.74 21.95 36.51
N LYS A 96 -7.04 22.55 37.48
CA LYS A 96 -6.16 21.92 38.49
C LYS A 96 -4.92 21.11 38.04
N GLU A 97 -3.81 21.85 38.08
CA GLU A 97 -2.52 21.52 38.72
C GLU A 97 -1.93 20.10 38.61
N SER A 98 -0.89 19.98 37.79
CA SER A 98 0.42 19.53 38.28
C SER A 98 1.54 20.32 37.61
N LYS A 99 1.99 21.39 38.28
CA LYS A 99 3.15 22.19 37.85
C LYS A 99 4.43 21.37 38.04
N LYS A 100 4.88 20.63 37.02
CA LYS A 100 6.31 20.31 36.92
C LYS A 100 7.03 21.50 36.29
N LYS A 101 7.63 22.33 37.16
CA LYS A 101 8.65 23.32 36.78
C LYS A 101 9.71 22.61 35.94
N ILE A 102 9.77 22.88 34.64
CA ILE A 102 10.94 22.55 33.83
C ILE A 102 12.05 23.48 34.33
N LYS A 103 12.91 22.94 35.20
CA LYS A 103 14.22 23.53 35.44
C LYS A 103 14.88 23.64 34.06
N HIS A 104 15.40 24.80 33.67
CA HIS A 104 16.39 24.86 32.61
C HIS A 104 17.49 23.86 32.96
N VAL A 105 17.44 22.69 32.33
CA VAL A 105 18.48 21.69 32.46
C VAL A 105 19.70 22.34 31.82
N LYS A 106 20.69 22.70 32.64
CA LYS A 106 22.03 23.01 32.14
C LYS A 106 22.50 21.76 31.41
N VAL A 107 22.35 21.75 30.09
CA VAL A 107 22.88 20.67 29.26
C VAL A 107 24.40 20.79 29.39
N LYS A 108 25.03 19.82 30.05
CA LYS A 108 26.49 19.76 30.13
C LYS A 108 27.06 19.80 28.70
N PRO A 109 28.15 20.52 28.43
CA PRO A 109 28.73 20.55 27.09
C PRO A 109 29.04 19.11 26.67
N ILE A 110 28.29 18.61 25.70
CA ILE A 110 28.43 17.23 25.25
C ILE A 110 29.74 17.16 24.47
N ASN A 111 30.61 16.24 24.89
CA ASN A 111 31.90 16.07 24.28
C ASN A 111 31.71 15.59 22.83
N LYS A 112 31.95 16.47 21.84
CA LYS A 112 31.62 16.24 20.42
C LYS A 112 32.17 14.90 19.90
N LYS A 113 33.32 14.45 20.42
CA LYS A 113 33.91 13.12 20.11
C LYS A 113 33.07 11.94 20.62
N ARG A 114 32.47 12.04 21.82
CA ARG A 114 31.53 11.01 22.33
C ARG A 114 30.25 10.95 21.53
N LEU A 115 29.72 12.11 21.09
CA LEU A 115 28.54 12.18 20.22
C LEU A 115 28.76 11.49 18.87
N VAL A 116 29.94 11.70 18.28
CA VAL A 116 30.35 11.04 17.02
C VAL A 116 30.45 9.52 17.21
N ILE A 117 31.04 9.04 18.31
CA ILE A 117 31.16 7.60 18.59
C ILE A 117 29.79 6.95 18.82
N THR A 118 28.89 7.60 19.58
CA THR A 118 27.54 7.09 19.80
C THR A 118 26.70 7.07 18.52
N ALA A 119 26.86 8.08 17.65
CA ALA A 119 26.21 8.12 16.35
C ALA A 119 26.72 6.99 15.43
N LEU A 120 28.04 6.76 15.40
CA LEU A 120 28.65 5.65 14.65
C LEU A 120 28.12 4.29 15.12
N LEU A 121 28.06 4.05 16.44
CA LEU A 121 27.52 2.80 16.98
C LEU A 121 26.05 2.61 16.60
N TYR A 122 25.24 3.66 16.70
CA TYR A 122 23.83 3.61 16.33
C TYR A 122 23.65 3.31 14.83
N ILE A 123 24.43 3.96 13.97
CA ILE A 123 24.45 3.71 12.52
C ILE A 123 24.85 2.26 12.23
N THR A 124 25.87 1.72 12.89
CA THR A 124 26.26 0.31 12.71
C THR A 124 25.18 -0.67 13.16
N THR A 125 24.43 -0.36 14.23
CA THR A 125 23.31 -1.20 14.66
C THR A 125 22.13 -1.15 13.70
N ILE A 126 21.83 0.02 13.11
CA ILE A 126 20.77 0.15 12.09
C ILE A 126 21.16 -0.61 10.82
N ILE A 127 22.40 -0.47 10.36
CA ILE A 127 22.89 -1.19 9.18
C ILE A 127 22.90 -2.70 9.44
N GLY A 128 23.38 -3.14 10.60
CA GLY A 128 23.37 -4.56 10.99
C GLY A 128 21.96 -5.14 11.07
N PHE A 129 21.01 -4.40 11.66
CA PHE A 129 19.61 -4.80 11.74
C PHE A 129 18.94 -4.84 10.36
N SER A 130 19.27 -3.90 9.48
CA SER A 130 18.80 -3.87 8.09
C SER A 130 19.27 -5.09 7.29
N VAL A 131 20.56 -5.44 7.36
CA VAL A 131 21.11 -6.62 6.68
C VAL A 131 20.50 -7.91 7.24
N PHE A 132 20.25 -7.96 8.55
CA PHE A 132 19.59 -9.09 9.20
C PHE A 132 18.11 -9.22 8.81
N SER A 133 17.45 -8.11 8.46
CA SER A 133 16.01 -8.09 8.13
C SER A 133 15.73 -8.28 6.64
N VAL A 134 16.73 -8.60 5.82
CA VAL A 134 16.52 -8.99 4.43
C VAL A 134 15.91 -10.39 4.42
N ASN A 135 14.59 -10.46 4.53
CA ASN A 135 13.86 -11.67 4.17
C ASN A 135 14.16 -11.94 2.69
N GLU A 136 14.80 -13.07 2.41
CA GLU A 136 14.97 -13.51 1.02
C GLU A 136 13.59 -13.56 0.38
N GLN A 137 13.42 -12.81 -0.71
CA GLN A 137 12.20 -12.84 -1.50
C GLN A 137 11.96 -14.29 -1.95
N ARG A 138 10.91 -14.93 -1.43
CA ARG A 138 10.54 -16.30 -1.77
C ARG A 138 9.71 -16.32 -3.05
N TRP A 139 9.90 -17.36 -3.85
CA TRP A 139 9.26 -17.49 -5.16
C TRP A 139 8.54 -18.82 -5.27
N MET A 140 7.54 -18.86 -6.14
CA MET A 140 6.87 -20.08 -6.53
C MET A 140 6.74 -20.14 -8.05
N ALA A 141 6.66 -21.36 -8.59
CA ALA A 141 6.46 -21.59 -10.01
C ALA A 141 5.40 -22.66 -10.24
N TRP A 142 4.62 -22.50 -11.30
CA TRP A 142 3.69 -23.53 -11.73
C TRP A 142 4.44 -24.73 -12.31
N LYS A 143 4.06 -25.92 -11.86
CA LYS A 143 4.64 -27.21 -12.19
C LYS A 143 3.53 -28.17 -12.53
N ILE A 144 3.43 -28.58 -13.79
CA ILE A 144 2.49 -29.60 -14.30
C ILE A 144 1.02 -29.32 -13.91
N ASP A 145 0.67 -29.55 -12.65
CA ASP A 145 -0.62 -29.43 -12.01
C ASP A 145 -0.67 -28.59 -10.71
N HIS A 146 0.42 -28.06 -10.16
CA HIS A 146 0.37 -27.24 -8.93
C HIS A 146 1.49 -26.20 -8.84
N TYR A 147 1.45 -25.31 -7.83
CA TYR A 147 2.57 -24.42 -7.53
C TYR A 147 3.53 -25.08 -6.54
N GLU A 148 4.82 -24.93 -6.80
CA GLU A 148 5.89 -25.32 -5.87
C GLU A 148 6.74 -24.10 -5.52
N GLU A 149 7.24 -24.04 -4.29
CA GLU A 149 8.28 -23.08 -3.92
C GLU A 149 9.58 -23.39 -4.68
N VAL A 150 10.18 -22.35 -5.24
CA VAL A 150 11.42 -22.46 -6.01
C VAL A 150 12.37 -21.32 -5.67
N ASN A 151 13.66 -21.57 -5.84
CA ASN A 151 14.65 -20.49 -5.81
C ASN A 151 14.54 -19.63 -7.08
N PHE A 152 14.78 -18.33 -6.94
CA PHE A 152 14.84 -17.41 -8.06
C PHE A 152 15.92 -17.84 -9.05
N ASN A 153 15.51 -18.20 -10.27
CA ASN A 153 16.45 -18.64 -11.30
C ASN A 153 15.94 -18.32 -12.71
N LEU A 154 16.44 -17.23 -13.27
CA LEU A 154 16.10 -16.75 -14.63
C LEU A 154 16.66 -17.62 -15.76
N LYS A 155 17.62 -18.51 -15.48
CA LYS A 155 18.11 -19.49 -16.47
C LYS A 155 17.17 -20.69 -16.59
N LYS A 156 16.50 -21.04 -15.49
CA LYS A 156 15.59 -22.19 -15.39
C LYS A 156 14.13 -21.83 -15.69
N TYR A 157 13.72 -20.62 -15.32
CA TYR A 157 12.34 -20.15 -15.44
C TYR A 157 12.28 -18.84 -16.23
N LYS A 158 11.28 -18.71 -17.10
CA LYS A 158 10.92 -17.40 -17.63
C LYS A 158 10.30 -16.56 -16.51
N LEU A 159 10.53 -15.25 -16.51
CA LEU A 159 9.95 -14.31 -15.54
C LEU A 159 8.43 -14.45 -15.42
N GLU A 160 7.76 -14.72 -16.54
CA GLU A 160 6.30 -14.91 -16.65
C GLU A 160 5.77 -16.09 -15.82
N HIS A 161 6.63 -17.07 -15.49
CA HIS A 161 6.26 -18.27 -14.74
C HIS A 161 6.73 -18.23 -13.28
N LEU A 162 7.38 -17.15 -12.86
CA LEU A 162 7.81 -16.93 -11.48
C LEU A 162 6.86 -15.95 -10.80
N GLU A 163 6.25 -16.40 -9.72
CA GLU A 163 5.38 -15.58 -8.89
C GLU A 163 5.97 -15.43 -7.48
N MET A 164 5.61 -14.37 -6.78
CA MET A 164 5.94 -14.23 -5.36
C MET A 164 5.29 -15.35 -4.57
N TYR A 165 6.00 -15.88 -3.57
CA TYR A 165 5.48 -16.96 -2.74
C TYR A 165 4.12 -16.62 -2.12
N ASP A 166 3.15 -17.52 -2.30
CA ASP A 166 1.83 -17.49 -1.68
C ASP A 166 1.49 -18.89 -1.17
N ALA A 167 1.48 -19.06 0.14
CA ALA A 167 1.21 -20.35 0.79
C ALA A 167 -0.20 -20.88 0.45
N ILE A 168 -1.19 -19.99 0.38
CA ILE A 168 -2.58 -20.37 0.12
C ILE A 168 -2.70 -20.89 -1.32
N LYS A 169 -2.02 -20.22 -2.27
CA LYS A 169 -2.03 -20.64 -3.68
C LYS A 169 -1.28 -21.96 -3.88
N ILE A 170 -0.16 -22.18 -3.21
CA ILE A 170 0.58 -23.45 -3.24
C ILE A 170 -0.29 -24.60 -2.70
N GLU A 171 -0.95 -24.40 -1.58
CA GLU A 171 -1.74 -25.44 -0.93
C GLU A 171 -3.02 -25.77 -1.71
N ASN A 172 -3.73 -24.74 -2.18
CA ASN A 172 -5.11 -24.85 -2.64
C ASN A 172 -5.29 -24.75 -4.15
N PHE A 173 -4.32 -24.22 -4.91
CA PHE A 173 -4.46 -24.06 -6.36
C PHE A 173 -3.79 -25.22 -7.10
N LYS A 174 -4.58 -26.24 -7.44
CA LYS A 174 -4.15 -27.45 -8.15
C LYS A 174 -5.03 -27.67 -9.36
N LYS A 175 -4.44 -28.17 -10.43
CA LYS A 175 -5.13 -28.71 -11.59
C LYS A 175 -5.50 -30.15 -11.29
N ILE A 176 -6.74 -30.52 -11.57
CA ILE A 176 -7.25 -31.87 -11.30
C ILE A 176 -7.78 -32.49 -12.58
N GLU A 177 -7.89 -33.81 -12.56
CA GLU A 177 -8.60 -34.56 -13.59
C GLU A 177 -10.11 -34.53 -13.32
N ALA A 178 -10.89 -34.65 -14.39
CA ALA A 178 -12.34 -34.61 -14.29
C ALA A 178 -12.88 -36.01 -13.97
N ILE A 179 -13.54 -36.17 -12.83
CA ILE A 179 -14.14 -37.43 -12.37
C ILE A 179 -15.64 -37.21 -12.20
N CYS A 180 -16.48 -38.06 -12.80
CA CYS A 180 -17.92 -37.84 -12.81
C CYS A 180 -18.54 -37.84 -11.40
N ASP A 181 -18.08 -38.74 -10.54
CA ASP A 181 -18.63 -38.94 -9.19
C ASP A 181 -18.04 -38.00 -8.11
N ASP A 182 -17.35 -36.93 -8.50
CA ASP A 182 -16.70 -36.00 -7.58
C ASP A 182 -17.63 -34.88 -7.09
N ILE A 183 -17.26 -34.25 -5.97
CA ILE A 183 -18.03 -33.19 -5.31
C ILE A 183 -17.61 -31.82 -5.86
N TYR A 184 -18.34 -31.34 -6.86
CA TYR A 184 -18.08 -30.06 -7.53
C TYR A 184 -18.64 -28.81 -6.82
N PHE A 185 -19.60 -29.00 -5.92
CA PHE A 185 -20.28 -27.93 -5.19
C PHE A 185 -20.25 -28.18 -3.68
N ASN A 186 -20.33 -27.11 -2.87
CA ASN A 186 -20.52 -27.23 -1.43
C ASN A 186 -22.01 -27.44 -1.08
N GLU A 187 -22.32 -27.56 0.22
CA GLU A 187 -23.70 -27.74 0.71
C GLU A 187 -24.62 -26.54 0.38
N GLU A 188 -24.02 -25.36 0.17
CA GLU A 188 -24.71 -24.12 -0.22
C GLU A 188 -24.85 -23.96 -1.75
N ASN A 189 -24.49 -25.00 -2.52
CA ASN A 189 -24.50 -25.02 -3.98
C ASN A 189 -23.53 -24.02 -4.64
N GLU A 190 -22.49 -23.61 -3.92
CA GLU A 190 -21.39 -22.81 -4.45
C GLU A 190 -20.31 -23.70 -5.08
N PRO A 191 -19.70 -23.25 -6.18
CA PRO A 191 -18.70 -24.03 -6.91
C PRO A 191 -17.41 -24.16 -6.11
N LYS A 192 -16.95 -25.41 -5.92
CA LYS A 192 -15.63 -25.74 -5.34
C LYS A 192 -14.55 -25.91 -6.39
N ILE A 193 -14.93 -26.01 -7.66
CA ILE A 193 -14.04 -26.24 -8.78
C ILE A 193 -14.22 -25.13 -9.82
N TRP A 194 -13.11 -24.73 -10.41
CA TRP A 194 -13.03 -23.77 -11.49
C TRP A 194 -12.52 -24.45 -12.75
N TYR A 195 -12.94 -23.96 -13.91
CA TYR A 195 -12.57 -24.54 -15.18
C TYR A 195 -12.12 -23.52 -16.20
N ARG A 196 -11.41 -24.02 -17.21
CA ARG A 196 -11.25 -23.32 -18.48
C ARG A 196 -11.45 -24.26 -19.66
N LYS A 197 -12.06 -23.73 -20.73
CA LYS A 197 -12.15 -24.42 -22.03
C LYS A 197 -10.81 -24.33 -22.75
N VAL A 198 -10.23 -25.49 -23.06
CA VAL A 198 -9.03 -25.60 -23.91
C VAL A 198 -9.45 -25.72 -25.37
N SER A 199 -10.46 -26.54 -25.66
CA SER A 199 -11.01 -26.74 -27.01
C SER A 199 -12.51 -27.04 -26.94
N LYS A 200 -13.13 -27.30 -28.10
CA LYS A 200 -14.58 -27.60 -28.19
C LYS A 200 -15.03 -28.74 -27.29
N ASN A 201 -14.16 -29.71 -26.99
CA ASN A 201 -14.51 -30.91 -26.21
C ASN A 201 -13.58 -31.14 -25.01
N LYS A 202 -12.70 -30.19 -24.67
CA LYS A 202 -11.71 -30.37 -23.61
C LYS A 202 -11.72 -29.18 -22.66
N ILE A 203 -11.85 -29.48 -21.38
CA ILE A 203 -11.74 -28.52 -20.29
C ILE A 203 -10.58 -28.91 -19.36
N GLU A 204 -10.04 -27.93 -18.67
CA GLU A 204 -9.12 -28.11 -17.55
C GLU A 204 -9.82 -27.64 -16.29
N LEU A 205 -9.62 -28.38 -15.20
CA LEU A 205 -10.24 -28.13 -13.90
C LEU A 205 -9.19 -27.74 -12.87
N PHE A 206 -9.59 -26.89 -11.93
CA PHE A 206 -8.75 -26.33 -10.89
C PHE A 206 -9.51 -26.24 -9.56
N THR A 207 -8.81 -26.46 -8.45
CA THR A 207 -9.37 -26.47 -7.09
C THR A 207 -9.55 -25.09 -6.46
N ALA A 208 -9.13 -24.02 -7.14
CA ALA A 208 -9.23 -22.65 -6.63
C ALA A 208 -9.54 -21.63 -7.76
N PRO A 209 -10.16 -20.49 -7.43
CA PRO A 209 -10.38 -19.41 -8.38
C PRO A 209 -9.06 -18.72 -8.75
N GLY A 210 -9.05 -18.01 -9.88
CA GLY A 210 -7.93 -17.14 -10.24
C GLY A 210 -7.63 -17.11 -11.72
N LEU A 211 -6.37 -16.81 -12.05
CA LEU A 211 -5.87 -16.79 -13.41
C LEU A 211 -5.16 -18.10 -13.74
N HIS A 212 -5.26 -18.52 -14.99
CA HIS A 212 -4.57 -19.70 -15.47
C HIS A 212 -3.04 -19.49 -15.46
N PRO A 213 -2.25 -20.39 -14.84
CA PRO A 213 -0.83 -20.19 -14.55
C PRO A 213 0.05 -19.93 -15.78
N VAL A 214 -0.33 -20.48 -16.94
CA VAL A 214 0.49 -20.39 -18.17
C VAL A 214 0.08 -19.24 -19.10
N ASN A 215 -1.17 -18.77 -19.06
CA ASN A 215 -1.64 -17.78 -20.04
C ASN A 215 -2.55 -16.71 -19.49
N GLY A 216 -2.64 -16.60 -18.16
CA GLY A 216 -3.27 -15.49 -17.47
C GLY A 216 -4.77 -15.36 -17.66
N LYS A 217 -5.44 -16.30 -18.35
CA LYS A 217 -6.89 -16.21 -18.57
C LYS A 217 -7.64 -16.57 -17.30
N THR A 218 -8.66 -15.80 -16.96
CA THR A 218 -9.51 -16.04 -15.80
C THR A 218 -10.20 -17.40 -15.88
N LEU A 219 -10.15 -18.14 -14.78
CA LEU A 219 -10.89 -19.39 -14.61
C LEU A 219 -12.35 -19.09 -14.25
N LYS A 220 -13.27 -19.91 -14.74
CA LYS A 220 -14.71 -19.75 -14.50
C LYS A 220 -15.19 -20.77 -13.47
N PRO A 221 -16.12 -20.41 -12.57
CA PRO A 221 -16.73 -21.39 -11.69
C PRO A 221 -17.42 -22.48 -12.51
N ILE A 222 -17.29 -23.74 -12.09
CA ILE A 222 -17.98 -24.84 -12.76
C ILE A 222 -19.50 -24.74 -12.58
N SER A 223 -20.25 -25.25 -13.55
CA SER A 223 -21.70 -25.33 -13.50
C SER A 223 -22.16 -26.75 -13.80
N THR A 224 -23.37 -27.11 -13.38
CA THR A 224 -24.01 -28.40 -13.66
C THR A 224 -23.97 -28.73 -15.15
N TYR A 225 -24.37 -27.77 -16.00
CA TYR A 225 -24.28 -27.91 -17.46
C TYR A 225 -22.87 -28.28 -17.96
N MET A 226 -21.82 -27.73 -17.34
CA MET A 226 -20.45 -28.02 -17.75
C MET A 226 -20.01 -29.42 -17.34
N ILE A 227 -20.49 -29.90 -16.19
CA ILE A 227 -20.24 -31.27 -15.71
C ILE A 227 -20.92 -32.26 -16.66
N ASP A 228 -22.23 -32.11 -16.90
CA ASP A 228 -23.02 -33.00 -17.75
C ASP A 228 -22.46 -33.08 -19.18
N LYS A 229 -22.04 -31.93 -19.73
CA LYS A 229 -21.61 -31.86 -21.13
C LYS A 229 -20.17 -32.33 -21.36
N TYR A 230 -19.27 -32.14 -20.40
CA TYR A 230 -17.84 -32.30 -20.61
C TYR A 230 -17.15 -33.31 -19.67
N ILE A 231 -17.81 -33.72 -18.58
CA ILE A 231 -17.26 -34.65 -17.58
C ILE A 231 -18.07 -35.96 -17.59
N CYS A 232 -19.38 -35.88 -17.36
CA CYS A 232 -20.29 -37.01 -17.23
C CYS A 232 -21.11 -37.20 -18.53
N LYS A 233 -20.44 -37.57 -19.62
CA LYS A 233 -21.12 -37.84 -20.90
C LYS A 233 -21.84 -39.18 -20.93
#